data_AF-A0A925SL31-F1
#
_entry.id   AF-A0A925SL31-F1
#
_cell.length_a   1.000
_cell.length_b   1.000
_cell.length_c   1.000
_cell.angle_alpha   90.00
_cell.angle_beta   90.00
_cell.angle_gamma   90.00
#
_symmetry.space_group_name_H-M   'P 1'
#
loop_
_entity.id
_entity.type
_entity.pdbx_description
1 polymer ?
#
loop_
_entity_poly.entity_id
_entity_poly.type
_entity_poly.pdbx_seq_one_letter_code
_entity_poly.pdbx_strand_id
1 'polypeptide(L)'
;MNRTDRLVAIVLHLQGRRVVRAEDLAGRFAVSLRTIYRDMAALGEGGVPIAGEAGVGYSLVKGYHLPPVMLTADEAGALFLGGALVREFTDDSLRAPSLSALDKLRAVLPPDQRDHVERVGRATLV
;
A
#
# COMPACT_ATOMS: atom_id res chain seq x y z
N MET A 1 1.41 -8.36 14.55
CA MET A 1 0.46 -7.68 13.65
C MET A 1 -0.97 -8.09 14.03
N ASN A 2 -1.87 -7.13 14.21
CA ASN A 2 -3.27 -7.42 14.48
C ASN A 2 -3.95 -8.04 13.24
N ARG A 3 -5.04 -8.79 13.42
CA ARG A 3 -5.76 -9.43 12.32
C ARG A 3 -6.30 -8.40 11.32
N THR A 4 -6.88 -7.31 11.79
CA THR A 4 -7.45 -6.25 10.92
C THR A 4 -6.38 -5.65 10.02
N ASP A 5 -5.23 -5.26 10.59
CA ASP A 5 -4.10 -4.72 9.81
C ASP A 5 -3.61 -5.73 8.77
N ARG A 6 -3.57 -7.03 9.13
CA ARG A 6 -3.19 -8.08 8.19
C ARG A 6 -4.18 -8.22 7.04
N LEU A 7 -5.48 -8.15 7.30
CA LEU A 7 -6.52 -8.24 6.27
C LEU A 7 -6.35 -7.09 5.26
N VAL A 8 -6.18 -5.86 5.75
CA VAL A 8 -5.91 -4.69 4.90
C VAL A 8 -4.63 -4.90 4.08
N ALA A 9 -3.54 -5.32 4.73
CA ALA A 9 -2.27 -5.55 4.09
C ALA A 9 -2.32 -6.67 3.02
N ILE A 10 -3.12 -7.72 3.23
CA ILE A 10 -3.36 -8.77 2.23
C ILE A 10 -4.03 -8.19 0.99
N VAL A 11 -5.11 -7.41 1.14
CA VAL A 11 -5.81 -6.84 -0.02
C VAL A 11 -4.90 -5.90 -0.80
N LEU A 12 -4.15 -5.03 -0.11
CA LEU A 12 -3.16 -4.16 -0.74
C LEU A 12 -2.07 -4.96 -1.47
N HIS A 13 -1.65 -6.09 -0.92
CA HIS A 13 -0.65 -6.94 -1.56
C HIS A 13 -1.17 -7.61 -2.84
N LEU A 14 -2.45 -7.99 -2.86
CA LEU A 14 -3.09 -8.56 -4.06
C LEU A 14 -3.35 -7.50 -5.14
N GLN A 15 -3.40 -6.22 -4.76
CA GLN A 15 -3.60 -5.12 -5.70
C GLN A 15 -2.42 -4.99 -6.68
N GLY A 16 -2.73 -4.94 -7.98
CA GLY A 16 -1.74 -4.86 -9.05
C GLY A 16 -1.01 -6.18 -9.37
N ARG A 17 -1.31 -7.27 -8.66
CA ARG A 17 -0.74 -8.61 -8.95
C ARG A 17 -1.77 -9.50 -9.64
N ARG A 18 -1.32 -10.32 -10.59
CA ARG A 18 -2.21 -11.26 -11.32
C ARG A 18 -2.68 -12.41 -10.45
N VAL A 19 -1.77 -13.05 -9.71
CA VAL A 19 -2.02 -14.18 -8.79
C VAL A 19 -0.91 -14.21 -7.74
N VAL A 20 -1.24 -14.50 -6.48
CA VAL A 20 -0.30 -14.68 -5.37
C VAL A 20 -0.61 -15.99 -4.63
N ARG A 21 0.38 -16.85 -4.42
CA ARG A 21 0.16 -18.12 -3.73
C ARG A 21 -0.07 -17.93 -2.24
N ALA A 22 -0.80 -18.87 -1.64
CA ALA A 22 -1.13 -18.82 -0.22
C ALA A 22 0.12 -18.95 0.68
N GLU A 23 1.11 -19.72 0.24
CA GLU A 23 2.41 -19.92 0.89
C GLU A 23 3.23 -18.63 0.89
N ASP A 24 3.18 -17.86 -0.20
CA ASP A 24 3.89 -16.57 -0.31
C ASP A 24 3.29 -15.54 0.66
N LEU A 25 1.96 -15.51 0.79
CA LEU A 25 1.26 -14.69 1.78
C LEU A 25 1.61 -15.12 3.21
N ALA A 26 1.63 -16.43 3.48
CA ALA A 26 1.96 -16.98 4.79
C ALA A 26 3.38 -16.57 5.22
N GLY A 27 4.35 -16.70 4.31
CA GLY A 27 5.72 -16.25 4.53
C GLY A 27 5.82 -14.74 4.73
N ARG A 28 5.19 -13.94 3.85
CA ARG A 28 5.23 -12.47 3.93
C ARG A 28 4.67 -11.91 5.23
N PHE A 29 3.58 -12.49 5.73
CA PHE A 29 2.90 -12.01 6.93
C PHE A 29 3.28 -12.77 8.20
N ALA A 30 4.23 -13.71 8.10
CA ALA A 30 4.70 -14.56 9.20
C ALA A 30 3.54 -15.27 9.95
N VAL A 31 2.61 -15.86 9.19
CA VAL A 31 1.46 -16.61 9.72
C VAL A 31 1.36 -17.99 9.08
N SER A 32 0.56 -18.87 9.66
CA SER A 32 0.32 -20.20 9.08
C SER A 32 -0.52 -20.11 7.81
N LEU A 33 -0.39 -21.14 6.95
CA LEU A 33 -1.23 -21.30 5.75
C LEU A 33 -2.74 -21.34 6.10
N ARG A 34 -3.09 -22.02 7.20
CA ARG A 34 -4.46 -22.07 7.73
C ARG A 34 -4.99 -20.68 8.09
N THR A 35 -4.12 -19.81 8.61
CA THR A 35 -4.48 -18.42 8.92
C THR A 35 -4.78 -17.65 7.64
N ILE A 36 -3.96 -17.80 6.60
CA ILE A 36 -4.22 -17.20 5.29
C ILE A 36 -5.57 -17.65 4.75
N TYR A 37 -5.86 -18.96 4.70
CA TYR A 37 -7.16 -19.44 4.22
C TYR A 37 -8.35 -18.85 4.98
N ARG A 38 -8.24 -18.74 6.31
CA ARG A 38 -9.29 -18.12 7.13
C ARG A 38 -9.42 -16.61 6.87
N ASP A 39 -8.31 -15.93 6.61
CA ASP A 39 -8.31 -14.50 6.31
C ASP A 39 -8.88 -14.24 4.90
N MET A 40 -8.58 -15.08 3.91
CA MET A 40 -9.19 -15.01 2.58
C MET A 40 -10.71 -15.22 2.62
N ALA A 41 -11.18 -16.19 3.41
CA ALA A 41 -12.61 -16.40 3.64
C ALA A 41 -13.27 -15.16 4.29
N ALA A 42 -12.65 -14.61 5.33
CA ALA A 42 -13.16 -13.42 6.01
C ALA A 42 -13.19 -12.17 5.11
N LEU A 43 -12.20 -12.00 4.22
CA LEU A 43 -12.21 -10.93 3.24
C LEU A 43 -13.35 -11.10 2.22
N GLY A 44 -13.60 -12.33 1.75
CA GLY A 44 -14.72 -12.64 0.86
C GLY A 44 -16.08 -12.37 1.52
N GLU A 45 -16.26 -12.80 2.77
CA GLU A 45 -17.44 -12.49 3.58
C GLU A 45 -17.62 -10.98 3.80
N GLY A 46 -16.50 -10.24 3.90
CA GLY A 46 -16.47 -8.78 3.99
C GLY A 46 -16.72 -8.04 2.67
N GLY A 47 -17.03 -8.74 1.58
CA GLY A 47 -17.36 -8.15 0.28
C GLY A 47 -16.16 -7.79 -0.59
N VAL A 48 -14.95 -8.23 -0.23
CA VAL A 48 -13.77 -8.07 -1.11
C VAL A 48 -13.85 -9.13 -2.21
N PRO A 49 -13.87 -8.74 -3.50
CA PRO A 49 -14.03 -9.69 -4.61
C PRO A 49 -12.70 -10.39 -4.89
N ILE A 50 -12.50 -11.50 -4.20
CA ILE A 50 -11.30 -12.33 -4.29
C ILE A 50 -11.60 -13.54 -5.15
N ALA A 51 -10.76 -13.77 -6.17
CA ALA A 51 -10.70 -15.04 -6.87
C ALA A 51 -9.64 -15.92 -6.23
N GLY A 52 -9.98 -17.18 -5.97
CA GLY A 52 -9.06 -18.17 -5.43
C GLY A 52 -9.22 -19.50 -6.15
N GLU A 53 -8.11 -20.08 -6.60
CA GLU A 53 -8.09 -21.40 -7.22
C GLU A 53 -7.03 -22.27 -6.53
N ALA A 54 -7.44 -23.49 -6.16
CA ALA A 54 -6.59 -24.41 -5.41
C ALA A 54 -5.34 -24.77 -6.22
N GLY A 55 -4.16 -24.64 -5.60
CA GLY A 55 -2.88 -24.87 -6.26
C GLY A 55 -2.40 -23.72 -7.17
N VAL A 56 -3.23 -22.70 -7.41
CA VAL A 56 -2.89 -21.52 -8.23
C VAL A 56 -2.62 -20.32 -7.34
N GLY A 57 -3.51 -20.03 -6.39
CA GLY A 57 -3.40 -18.92 -5.45
C GLY A 57 -4.60 -17.98 -5.48
N TYR A 58 -4.36 -16.74 -5.05
CA TYR A 58 -5.38 -15.71 -4.85
C TYR A 58 -5.12 -14.48 -5.71
N SER A 59 -6.19 -13.83 -6.15
CA SER A 59 -6.15 -12.56 -6.86
C SER A 59 -7.39 -11.73 -6.57
N LEU A 60 -7.31 -10.43 -6.85
CA LEU A 60 -8.50 -9.58 -6.89
C LEU A 60 -9.17 -9.72 -8.25
N VAL A 61 -10.50 -9.73 -8.25
CA VAL A 61 -11.28 -9.72 -9.50
C VAL A 61 -10.89 -8.49 -10.34
N LYS A 62 -10.71 -8.71 -11.64
CA LYS A 62 -10.26 -7.68 -12.58
C LYS A 62 -11.17 -6.45 -12.51
N GLY A 63 -10.57 -5.26 -12.36
CA GLY A 63 -11.29 -3.99 -12.27
C GLY A 63 -11.74 -3.61 -10.86
N TYR A 64 -11.48 -4.44 -9.85
CA TYR A 64 -11.62 -4.02 -8.46
C TYR A 64 -10.46 -3.10 -8.07
N HIS A 65 -10.78 -1.83 -7.85
CA HIS A 65 -9.87 -0.85 -7.30
C HIS A 65 -10.36 -0.50 -5.90
N LEU A 66 -9.50 -0.72 -4.90
CA LEU A 66 -9.77 -0.19 -3.56
C LEU A 66 -9.90 1.34 -3.63
N PRO A 67 -10.72 1.94 -2.74
CA PRO A 67 -10.67 3.37 -2.50
C PRO A 67 -9.23 3.81 -2.17
N PRO A 68 -8.90 5.10 -2.33
CA PRO A 68 -7.55 5.62 -2.10
C PRO A 68 -6.97 5.10 -0.79
N VAL A 69 -5.77 4.52 -0.85
CA VAL A 69 -5.10 3.92 0.31
C VAL A 69 -4.77 5.04 1.30
N MET A 70 -5.28 4.93 2.52
CA MET A 70 -4.91 5.83 3.60
C MET A 70 -3.48 5.50 4.03
N LEU A 71 -2.61 6.50 4.03
CA LEU A 71 -1.25 6.36 4.53
C LEU A 71 -1.21 6.70 6.02
N THR A 72 -0.31 6.04 6.73
CA THR A 72 0.11 6.51 8.06
C THR A 72 1.01 7.75 7.91
N ALA A 73 1.14 8.54 8.99
CA ALA A 73 2.00 9.71 8.99
C ALA A 73 3.47 9.35 8.64
N ASP A 74 3.96 8.21 9.12
CA ASP A 74 5.33 7.75 8.87
C ASP A 74 5.53 7.32 7.42
N GLU A 75 4.57 6.59 6.82
CA GLU A 75 4.62 6.21 5.41
C GLU A 75 4.56 7.43 4.49
N ALA A 76 3.70 8.40 4.82
CA ALA A 76 3.62 9.66 4.09
C ALA A 76 4.93 10.45 4.22
N GLY A 77 5.51 10.54 5.42
CA GLY A 77 6.80 11.18 5.65
C GLY A 77 7.93 10.55 4.82
N ALA A 78 7.99 9.21 4.78
CA ALA A 78 8.98 8.48 3.99
C ALA A 78 8.85 8.74 2.47
N LEU A 79 7.62 8.77 1.94
CA LEU A 79 7.37 9.06 0.54
C LEU A 79 7.70 10.52 0.17
N PHE A 80 7.42 11.47 1.06
CA PHE A 80 7.79 12.86 0.87
C PHE A 80 9.30 13.10 0.90
N LEU A 81 10.01 12.42 1.81
CA LEU A 81 11.47 12.39 1.82
C LEU A 81 12.02 11.84 0.50
N GLY A 82 11.51 10.71 0.04
CA GLY A 82 11.90 10.12 -1.24
C GLY A 82 11.68 11.07 -2.41
N GLY A 83 10.54 11.77 -2.46
CA GLY A 83 10.26 12.76 -3.48
C GLY A 83 11.19 13.98 -3.43
N ALA A 84 11.61 14.42 -2.25
CA ALA A 84 12.62 15.48 -2.10
C ALA A 84 13.99 15.05 -2.67
N LEU A 85 14.40 13.80 -2.43
CA LEU A 85 15.64 13.24 -2.99
C LEU A 85 15.57 13.12 -4.52
N VAL A 86 14.43 12.74 -5.09
CA VAL A 86 14.24 12.72 -6.55
C VAL A 86 14.41 14.12 -7.14
N ARG A 87 13.95 15.17 -6.46
CA ARG A 87 14.18 16.55 -6.92
C ARG A 87 15.66 16.93 -6.94
N GLU A 88 16.47 16.42 -6.04
CA GLU A 88 17.88 16.83 -5.95
C GLU A 88 18.81 15.95 -6.80
N PHE A 89 18.53 14.65 -6.88
CA PHE A 89 19.47 13.66 -7.38
C PHE A 89 19.05 12.96 -8.69
N THR A 90 17.97 13.39 -9.35
CA THR A 90 17.55 12.80 -10.64
C THR A 90 17.37 13.84 -11.74
N ASP A 91 17.31 13.36 -12.98
CA ASP A 91 17.03 14.18 -14.16
C ASP A 91 15.56 14.63 -14.24
N ASP A 92 15.29 15.50 -15.22
CA ASP A 92 13.98 16.14 -15.39
C ASP A 92 12.84 15.16 -15.72
N SER A 93 13.15 13.96 -16.23
CA SER A 93 12.14 12.94 -16.54
C SER A 93 11.44 12.42 -15.28
N LEU A 94 12.09 12.49 -14.12
CA LEU A 94 11.53 12.05 -12.83
C LEU A 94 11.16 13.23 -11.92
N ARG A 95 11.71 14.43 -12.15
CA ARG A 95 11.41 15.65 -11.38
C ARG A 95 9.94 16.06 -11.48
N ALA A 96 9.40 16.17 -12.69
CA ALA A 96 8.01 16.63 -12.87
C ALA A 96 6.96 15.58 -12.42
N PRO A 97 7.10 14.27 -12.75
CA PRO A 97 6.17 13.25 -12.27
C PRO A 97 6.20 13.10 -10.74
N SER A 98 7.36 13.24 -10.10
CA SER A 98 7.46 13.14 -8.64
C SER A 98 6.74 14.27 -7.92
N LEU A 99 6.87 15.52 -8.39
CA LEU A 99 6.09 16.65 -7.86
C LEU A 99 4.57 16.41 -8.00
N SER A 100 4.12 15.97 -9.18
CA SER A 100 2.69 15.65 -9.39
C SER A 100 2.19 14.54 -8.46
N ALA A 101 3.01 13.52 -8.20
CA ALA A 101 2.68 12.45 -7.28
C ALA A 101 2.58 12.95 -5.83
N LEU A 102 3.52 13.81 -5.39
CA LEU A 102 3.49 14.40 -4.05
C LEU A 102 2.27 15.30 -3.83
N ASP A 103 1.84 16.05 -4.84
CA ASP A 103 0.63 16.88 -4.74
C ASP A 103 -0.64 16.04 -4.60
N LYS A 104 -0.74 14.93 -5.35
CA LYS A 104 -1.82 13.95 -5.19
C LYS A 104 -1.79 13.30 -3.81
N LEU A 105 -0.59 13.01 -3.30
CA LEU A 105 -0.41 12.46 -1.95
C LEU A 105 -0.91 13.43 -0.88
N ARG A 106 -0.51 14.71 -0.96
CA ARG A 106 -1.00 15.78 -0.08
C ARG A 106 -2.51 15.90 -0.08
N ALA A 107 -3.15 15.76 -1.24
CA ALA A 107 -4.60 15.88 -1.39
C ALA A 107 -5.36 14.78 -0.62
N VAL A 108 -4.80 13.58 -0.52
CA VAL A 108 -5.43 12.43 0.15
C VAL A 108 -5.06 12.30 1.64
N LEU A 109 -4.12 13.10 2.15
CA LEU A 109 -3.73 13.06 3.57
C LEU A 109 -4.75 13.77 4.48
N PRO A 110 -5.09 13.16 5.63
CA PRO A 110 -5.78 13.82 6.74
C PRO A 110 -5.05 15.10 7.21
N PRO A 111 -5.77 16.13 7.70
CA PRO A 111 -5.17 17.42 8.08
C PRO A 111 -4.01 17.31 9.07
N ASP A 112 -4.14 16.46 10.07
CA ASP A 112 -3.16 16.18 11.13
C ASP A 112 -1.84 15.58 10.59
N GLN A 113 -1.91 14.86 9.47
CA GLN A 113 -0.72 14.26 8.85
C GLN A 113 0.02 15.22 7.91
N ARG A 114 -0.65 16.25 7.40
CA ARG A 114 -0.03 17.25 6.49
C ARG A 114 1.08 18.00 7.18
N ASP A 115 0.87 18.42 8.43
CA ASP A 115 1.86 19.15 9.23
C ASP A 115 3.10 18.31 9.52
N HIS A 116 2.92 17.02 9.82
CA HIS A 116 4.03 16.08 10.00
C HIS A 116 4.90 16.00 8.74
N VAL A 117 4.25 15.82 7.60
CA VAL A 117 4.91 15.68 6.30
C VAL A 117 5.63 16.97 5.89
N GLU A 118 5.04 18.14 6.12
CA GLU A 118 5.69 19.43 5.83
C GLU A 118 6.96 19.64 6.67
N ARG A 119 6.94 19.22 7.92
CA ARG A 119 8.10 19.29 8.81
C ARG A 119 9.23 18.38 8.32
N VAL A 120 8.92 17.14 7.90
CA VAL A 120 9.91 16.21 7.32
C VAL A 120 10.48 16.78 6.01
N GLY A 121 9.62 17.32 5.15
CA GLY A 121 10.04 17.95 3.90
C GLY A 121 10.94 19.18 4.10
N ARG A 122 10.68 20.01 5.13
CA ARG A 122 11.52 21.17 5.47
C ARG A 122 12.85 20.78 6.10
N ALA A 123 12.88 19.76 6.96
CA ALA A 123 14.10 19.30 7.63
C ALA A 123 15.15 18.71 6.66
N THR A 124 14.73 18.33 5.46
CA THR A 124 15.60 17.73 4.43
C THR A 124 16.13 18.78 3.43
N LEU A 125 15.60 20.01 3.43
CA LEU A 125 16.04 21.13 2.58
C LEU A 125 17.08 22.01 3.30
N VAL A 126 18.13 21.40 3.86
CA VAL A 126 19.34 22.09 4.37
C VAL A 126 20.54 21.58 3.61
#